data_AF-A0A8S0GXT3-F1
#
_entry.id   AF-A0A8S0GXT3-F1
#
_cell.length_a   1.000
_cell.length_b   1.000
_cell.length_c   1.000
_cell.angle_alpha   90.00
_cell.angle_beta   90.00
_cell.angle_gamma   90.00
#
_symmetry.space_group_name_H-M   'P 1'
#
loop_
_entity.id
_entity.type
_entity.pdbx_description
1 polymer ?
#
loop_
_entity_poly.entity_id
_entity_poly.type
_entity_poly.pdbx_seq_one_letter_code
_entity_poly.pdbx_strand_id
1 'polypeptide(L)'
;MRDPQRYRLFDRLEEKVVKGNQVPEMVEELHKIRASNFERLTLLIKGRISEGKLEDVPPYFHYCASWALVHGAVALYHSPFWSNVLEDQEGFFQFLMDIGVRMGNKRKRDPDTSNS
;
A
#
# COMPACT_ATOMS: atom_id res chain seq x y z
N MET A 1 -1.96 11.26 5.54
CA MET A 1 -3.18 10.56 5.09
C MET A 1 -4.35 11.52 5.23
N ARG A 2 -5.06 11.92 4.16
CA ARG A 2 -5.98 13.07 4.23
C ARG A 2 -7.28 12.82 5.01
N ASP A 3 -7.78 11.57 5.06
CA ASP A 3 -8.93 11.18 5.88
C ASP A 3 -9.02 9.63 6.06
N PRO A 4 -8.48 9.07 7.16
CA PRO A 4 -8.55 7.64 7.46
C PRO A 4 -9.96 7.11 7.77
N GLN A 5 -10.87 7.95 8.26
CA GLN A 5 -12.23 7.53 8.61
C GLN A 5 -13.05 7.27 7.36
N ARG A 6 -12.93 8.17 6.38
CA ARG A 6 -13.58 8.05 5.08
C ARG A 6 -13.12 6.81 4.31
N TYR A 7 -11.83 6.48 4.36
CA TYR A 7 -11.30 5.26 3.73
C TYR A 7 -11.99 4.00 4.29
N ARG A 8 -12.02 3.86 5.62
CA ARG A 8 -12.67 2.73 6.30
C ARG A 8 -14.17 2.65 6.02
N LEU A 9 -14.85 3.79 5.89
CA LEU A 9 -16.27 3.82 5.54
C LEU A 9 -16.49 3.28 4.13
N PHE A 10 -15.68 3.69 3.15
CA PHE A 10 -15.78 3.18 1.79
C PHE A 10 -15.56 1.66 1.71
N ASP A 11 -14.53 1.14 2.39
CA ASP A 11 -14.26 -0.32 2.41
C ASP A 11 -15.48 -1.10 2.91
N ARG A 12 -16.09 -0.64 4.02
CA ARG A 12 -17.28 -1.29 4.61
C ARG A 12 -18.51 -1.18 3.71
N LEU A 13 -18.69 -0.05 3.04
CA LEU A 13 -19.83 0.16 2.13
C LEU A 13 -19.69 -0.71 0.89
N GLU A 14 -18.50 -0.76 0.28
CA GLU A 14 -18.21 -1.64 -0.85
C GLU A 14 -18.47 -3.10 -0.49
N GLU A 15 -17.96 -3.57 0.65
CA GLU A 15 -18.18 -4.94 1.12
C GLU A 15 -19.67 -5.28 1.24
N LYS A 16 -20.48 -4.34 1.76
CA LYS A 16 -21.94 -4.52 1.87
C LYS A 16 -22.63 -4.54 0.51
N VAL A 17 -22.25 -3.64 -0.40
CA VAL A 17 -22.83 -3.56 -1.75
C VAL A 17 -22.53 -4.82 -2.55
N VAL A 18 -21.28 -5.30 -2.50
CA VAL A 18 -20.86 -6.54 -3.17
C VAL A 18 -21.57 -7.76 -2.59
N LYS A 19 -21.63 -7.90 -1.25
CA LYS A 19 -22.33 -9.03 -0.59
C LYS A 19 -23.83 -9.02 -0.84
N GLY A 20 -24.44 -7.84 -0.94
CA GLY A 20 -25.85 -7.67 -1.25
C GLY A 20 -26.19 -7.80 -2.74
N ASN A 21 -25.18 -8.00 -3.62
CA ASN A 21 -25.30 -7.92 -5.07
C ASN A 21 -26.08 -6.67 -5.54
N GLN A 22 -25.91 -5.57 -4.82
CA GLN A 22 -26.57 -4.31 -5.14
C GLN A 22 -25.74 -3.61 -6.23
N VAL A 23 -26.40 -3.03 -7.23
CA VAL A 23 -25.78 -2.25 -8.33
C VAL A 23 -24.58 -2.94 -9.03
N PRO A 24 -24.75 -4.17 -9.55
CA PRO A 24 -23.64 -4.97 -10.12
C PRO A 24 -22.92 -4.26 -11.28
N GLU A 25 -23.63 -3.49 -12.11
CA GLU A 25 -23.04 -2.74 -13.22
C GLU A 25 -22.07 -1.65 -12.73
N MET A 26 -22.41 -0.94 -11.64
CA MET A 26 -21.55 0.08 -11.05
C MET A 26 -20.33 -0.54 -10.35
N VAL A 27 -20.49 -1.72 -9.76
CA VAL A 27 -19.37 -2.49 -9.18
C VAL A 27 -18.41 -2.94 -10.29
N GLU A 28 -18.93 -3.39 -11.42
CA GLU A 28 -18.11 -3.75 -12.58
C GLU A 28 -17.35 -2.55 -13.14
N GLU A 29 -18.01 -1.39 -13.26
CA GLU A 29 -17.36 -0.14 -13.67
C GLU A 29 -16.25 0.27 -12.70
N LEU A 30 -16.50 0.17 -11.39
CA LEU A 30 -15.50 0.40 -10.35
C LEU A 30 -14.28 -0.52 -10.51
N HIS A 31 -14.51 -1.82 -10.78
CA HIS A 31 -13.43 -2.77 -11.02
C HIS A 31 -12.64 -2.45 -12.30
N LYS A 32 -13.29 -2.01 -13.38
CA LYS A 32 -12.62 -1.55 -14.61
C LYS A 32 -11.70 -0.36 -14.34
N ILE A 33 -12.18 0.64 -13.58
CA ILE A 33 -11.38 1.81 -13.20
C ILE A 33 -10.17 1.37 -12.36
N ARG A 34 -10.36 0.47 -11.39
CA ARG A 34 -9.27 -0.07 -10.57
C ARG A 34 -8.24 -0.80 -11.43
N ALA A 35 -8.68 -1.68 -12.33
CA ALA A 35 -7.80 -2.41 -13.24
C ALA A 35 -6.93 -1.46 -14.07
N SER A 36 -7.53 -0.43 -14.69
CA SER A 36 -6.79 0.58 -15.46
C SER A 36 -5.77 1.34 -14.60
N ASN A 37 -6.13 1.70 -13.37
CA ASN A 37 -5.20 2.32 -12.43
C ASN A 37 -4.03 1.39 -12.06
N PHE A 38 -4.30 0.10 -11.87
CA PHE A 38 -3.28 -0.91 -11.57
C PHE A 38 -2.33 -1.15 -12.75
N GLU A 39 -2.83 -1.16 -13.99
CA GLU A 39 -1.99 -1.24 -15.19
C GLU A 39 -1.01 -0.06 -15.24
N ARG A 40 -1.51 1.16 -15.04
CA ARG A 40 -0.66 2.36 -15.02
C ARG A 40 0.38 2.31 -13.91
N LEU A 41 0.00 1.89 -12.71
CA LEU A 41 0.92 1.75 -11.57
C LEU A 41 1.98 0.68 -11.85
N THR A 42 1.59 -0.44 -12.46
CA THR A 42 2.48 -1.52 -12.84
C THR A 42 3.53 -1.04 -13.85
N LEU A 43 3.14 -0.24 -14.85
CA LEU A 43 4.06 0.34 -15.82
C LEU A 43 5.08 1.28 -15.15
N LEU A 44 4.64 2.13 -14.21
CA LEU A 44 5.53 3.01 -13.46
C LEU A 44 6.54 2.20 -12.63
N ILE A 45 6.10 1.16 -11.93
CA ILE A 45 6.99 0.29 -11.14
C ILE A 45 8.01 -0.40 -12.04
N LYS A 46 7.58 -0.96 -13.18
CA LYS A 46 8.49 -1.57 -14.17
C LYS A 46 9.55 -0.57 -14.64
N GLY A 47 9.17 0.66 -14.94
CA GLY A 47 10.13 1.72 -15.30
C GLY A 47 11.18 1.95 -14.22
N ARG A 48 10.76 2.03 -12.95
CA ARG A 48 11.68 2.23 -11.82
C ARG A 48 12.58 1.02 -11.53
N ILE A 49 12.11 -0.19 -11.80
CA ILE A 49 12.94 -1.41 -11.77
C ILE A 49 13.99 -1.34 -12.88
N SER A 50 13.61 -0.97 -14.12
CA SER A 50 14.57 -0.84 -15.23
C SER A 50 15.61 0.26 -15.01
N GLU A 51 15.27 1.32 -14.28
CA GLU A 51 16.20 2.36 -13.83
C GLU A 51 17.14 1.90 -12.69
N GLY A 52 16.96 0.68 -12.18
CA GLY A 52 17.73 0.13 -11.07
C GLY A 52 17.40 0.75 -9.71
N LYS A 53 16.29 1.50 -9.59
CA LYS A 53 15.89 2.20 -8.37
C LYS A 53 15.10 1.30 -7.42
N LEU A 54 14.32 0.38 -7.97
CA LEU A 54 13.57 -0.62 -7.21
C LEU A 54 14.21 -2.01 -7.35
N GLU A 55 13.97 -2.86 -6.35
CA GLU A 55 14.30 -4.28 -6.39
C GLU A 55 13.65 -4.96 -7.61
N ASP A 56 14.43 -5.82 -8.26
CA ASP A 56 14.02 -6.55 -9.46
C ASP A 56 13.18 -7.77 -9.09
N VAL A 57 11.93 -7.49 -8.74
CA VAL A 57 10.90 -8.44 -8.35
C VAL A 57 9.62 -8.15 -9.13
N PRO A 58 8.66 -9.10 -9.22
CA PRO A 58 7.39 -8.83 -9.86
C PRO A 58 6.74 -7.53 -9.34
N PRO A 59 6.23 -6.63 -10.22
CA PRO A 59 5.73 -5.32 -9.81
C PRO A 59 4.67 -5.35 -8.71
N TYR A 60 3.89 -6.43 -8.65
CA TYR A 60 2.87 -6.62 -7.63
C TYR A 60 3.41 -6.74 -6.21
N PHE A 61 4.67 -7.14 -6.03
CA PHE A 61 5.30 -7.13 -4.70
C PHE A 61 5.34 -5.71 -4.14
N HIS A 62 5.71 -4.72 -4.97
CA HIS A 62 5.85 -3.33 -4.56
C HIS A 62 4.51 -2.71 -4.15
N TYR A 63 3.48 -2.81 -5.01
CA TYR A 63 2.19 -2.18 -4.70
C TYR A 63 1.39 -2.96 -3.65
N CYS A 64 1.46 -4.30 -3.61
CA CYS A 64 0.77 -5.08 -2.57
C CYS A 64 1.40 -4.85 -1.19
N ALA A 65 2.74 -4.78 -1.10
CA ALA A 65 3.41 -4.46 0.16
C ALA A 65 3.04 -3.05 0.64
N SER A 66 2.97 -2.08 -0.28
CA SER A 66 2.58 -0.70 0.03
C SER A 66 1.16 -0.65 0.55
N TRP A 67 0.26 -1.38 -0.12
CA TRP A 67 -1.14 -1.48 0.27
C TRP A 67 -1.29 -2.12 1.66
N ALA A 68 -0.59 -3.22 1.93
CA ALA A 68 -0.61 -3.89 3.23
C ALA A 68 -0.10 -2.97 4.35
N LEU A 69 0.98 -2.22 4.11
CA LEU A 69 1.53 -1.27 5.05
C LEU A 69 0.53 -0.17 5.40
N VAL A 70 -0.07 0.46 4.39
CA VAL A 70 -1.07 1.51 4.58
C VAL A 70 -2.31 0.96 5.28
N HIS A 71 -2.78 -0.23 4.91
CA HIS A 71 -3.95 -0.82 5.54
C HIS A 71 -3.68 -1.15 7.02
N GLY A 72 -2.50 -1.69 7.35
CA GLY A 72 -2.06 -1.88 8.72
C GLY A 72 -2.03 -0.55 9.49
N ALA A 73 -1.51 0.51 8.88
CA ALA A 73 -1.50 1.86 9.44
C ALA A 73 -2.93 2.33 9.79
N VAL A 74 -3.87 2.18 8.87
CA VAL A 74 -5.29 2.56 9.08
C VAL A 74 -5.91 1.76 10.23
N ALA A 75 -5.62 0.47 10.32
CA ALA A 75 -6.13 -0.39 11.37
C ALA A 75 -5.62 0.02 12.76
N LEU A 76 -4.33 0.36 12.87
CA LEU A 76 -3.72 0.88 14.10
C LEU A 76 -4.31 2.24 14.49
N TYR A 77 -4.49 3.15 13.52
CA TYR A 77 -5.01 4.49 13.76
C TYR A 77 -6.41 4.50 14.40
N HIS A 78 -7.27 3.57 14.01
CA HIS A 78 -8.67 3.49 14.51
C HIS A 78 -8.89 2.49 15.65
N SER A 79 -7.84 1.87 16.18
CA SER A 79 -7.99 0.87 17.24
C SER A 79 -7.89 1.54 18.62
N PRO A 80 -8.96 1.52 19.44
CA PRO A 80 -8.90 2.05 20.82
C PRO A 80 -7.90 1.31 21.70
N PHE A 81 -7.56 0.06 21.34
CA PHE A 81 -6.55 -0.72 22.04
C PHE A 81 -5.15 -0.13 21.79
N TRP A 82 -4.82 0.13 20.53
CA TRP A 82 -3.48 0.63 20.15
C TRP A 82 -3.30 2.11 20.47
N SER A 83 -4.36 2.92 20.50
CA SER A 83 -4.27 4.33 20.93
C SER A 83 -3.78 4.49 22.37
N ASN A 84 -4.02 3.49 23.23
CA ASN A 84 -3.53 3.51 24.61
C ASN A 84 -2.09 3.03 24.76
N VAL A 85 -1.53 2.38 23.72
CA VAL A 85 -0.15 1.86 23.68
C VAL A 85 0.78 2.82 22.94
N LEU A 86 0.26 3.52 21.94
CA LEU A 86 1.01 4.50 21.15
C LEU A 86 1.05 5.85 21.88
N GLU A 87 2.09 6.08 22.68
CA GLU A 87 2.31 7.34 23.39
C GLU A 87 2.49 8.54 22.44
N ASP A 88 3.21 8.33 21.33
CA ASP A 88 3.39 9.30 20.25
C ASP A 88 2.84 8.74 18.93
N GLN A 89 1.54 8.97 18.72
CA GLN A 89 0.84 8.51 17.52
C GLN A 89 1.36 9.20 16.25
N GLU A 90 1.68 10.49 16.32
CA GLU A 90 2.14 11.26 15.15
C GLU A 90 3.54 10.79 14.72
N GLY A 91 4.47 10.68 15.66
CA GLY A 91 5.83 10.19 15.40
C GLY A 91 5.83 8.75 14.88
N PHE A 92 4.96 7.88 15.41
CA PHE A 92 4.81 6.52 14.89
C PHE A 92 4.37 6.51 13.42
N PHE A 93 3.35 7.28 13.04
CA PHE A 93 2.91 7.32 11.65
C PHE A 93 3.92 8.00 10.71
N GLN A 94 4.67 8.98 11.20
CA GLN A 94 5.78 9.56 10.44
C GLN A 94 6.87 8.50 10.17
N PHE A 95 7.26 7.75 11.20
CA PHE A 95 8.19 6.63 11.05
C PHE A 95 7.69 5.58 10.05
N LEU A 96 6.41 5.23 10.11
CA LEU A 96 5.81 4.26 9.19
C LEU A 96 5.79 4.76 7.74
N MET A 97 5.53 6.06 7.52
CA MET A 97 5.61 6.68 6.19
C MET A 97 7.05 6.65 5.65
N ASP A 98 8.04 6.93 6.50
CA ASP A 98 9.46 6.88 6.11
C ASP A 98 9.89 5.48 5.68
N ILE A 99 9.37 4.43 6.33
CA ILE A 99 9.53 3.04 5.90
C ILE A 99 8.87 2.83 4.52
N GLY A 100 7.62 3.25 4.38
CA GLY A 100 6.86 3.08 3.14
C GLY A 100 7.52 3.71 1.91
N VAL A 101 8.11 4.90 2.05
CA VAL A 101 8.83 5.59 0.97
C VAL A 101 10.09 4.83 0.53
N ARG A 102 10.75 4.12 1.46
CA ARG A 102 11.98 3.36 1.17
C ARG A 102 11.71 1.91 0.77
N MET A 103 10.49 1.44 0.97
CA MET A 103 10.12 0.07 0.73
C MET A 103 10.26 -0.27 -0.76
N GLY A 104 10.91 -1.39 -1.05
CA GLY A 104 11.16 -1.84 -2.42
C GLY A 104 12.35 -1.18 -3.10
N ASN A 105 13.03 -0.21 -2.48
CA ASN A 105 14.27 0.35 -3.04
C ASN A 105 15.35 -0.71 -3.13
N LYS A 106 16.08 -0.71 -4.26
CA LYS A 106 17.20 -1.61 -4.46
C LYS A 106 18.30 -1.29 -3.45
N ARG A 107 18.61 -2.23 -2.55
CA ARG A 107 19.73 -2.04 -1.62
C ARG A 107 21.03 -2.10 -2.42
N LYS A 108 21.97 -1.21 -2.12
CA LYS A 108 23.37 -1.45 -2.50
C LYS A 108 23.81 -2.68 -1.72
N ARG A 109 23.81 -3.85 -2.35
CA ARG A 109 24.58 -4.98 -1.82
C ARG A 109 26.02 -4.48 -1.80
N ASP A 110 26.64 -4.43 -0.62
CA ASP A 110 28.09 -4.29 -0.58
C ASP A 110 28.65 -5.38 -1.49
N PRO A 111 29.61 -5.05 -2.38
CA PRO A 111 30.24 -6.08 -3.18
C PRO A 111 30.83 -7.06 -2.18
N ASP A 112 30.39 -8.32 -2.24
CA ASP A 112 31.07 -9.42 -1.56
C ASP A 112 32.55 -9.23 -1.86
N THR A 113 33.33 -8.89 -0.84
CA THR A 113 34.76 -9.14 -0.80
C THR A 113 34.93 -10.65 -0.91
N SER A 114 34.87 -11.11 -2.16
CA SER A 114 35.29 -12.42 -2.59
C SER A 114 36.79 -12.40 -2.41
N ASN A 115 37.23 -12.77 -1.20
CA ASN A 115 38.62 -13.09 -0.94
C ASN A 115 39.05 -14.12 -1.99
N SER A 116 40.09 -13.73 -2.72
CA SER A 116 40.85 -14.54 -3.67
C SER A 116 41.47 -15.76 -3.01
#